data_AF-A0A2M6ZT09-F1
#
_entry.id   AF-A0A2M6ZT09-F1
#
_cell.length_a   1.000
_cell.length_b   1.000
_cell.length_c   1.000
_cell.angle_alpha   90.00
_cell.angle_beta   90.00
_cell.angle_gamma   90.00
#
_symmetry.space_group_name_H-M   'P 1'
#
loop_
_entity.id
_entity.type
_entity.pdbx_description
1 polymer ?
#
loop_
_entity_poly.entity_id
_entity_poly.type
_entity_poly.pdbx_seq_one_letter_code
_entity_poly.pdbx_strand_id
1 'polypeptide(L)'
;YGFSGKIFPVNPNAREILGVKTYPTIRDVPDKIDLAVLLTPRSITPVKLEGCLEKDIKAIVIVSQGFADADEEGKALQEQVLKMARAGGARMIGPNSFGVANAFEKLNTAFVPFEMEEIPV
;
A
#
# COMPACT_ATOMS: atom_id res chain seq x y z
N TYR A 1 13.83 -11.44 -0.08
CA TYR A 1 13.62 -11.29 -1.53
C TYR A 1 14.68 -10.43 -2.21
N GLY A 2 15.08 -9.29 -1.63
CA GLY A 2 16.22 -8.52 -2.17
C GLY A 2 15.82 -7.45 -3.17
N PHE A 3 14.65 -6.81 -2.97
CA PHE A 3 14.25 -5.60 -3.69
C PHE A 3 15.37 -4.56 -3.59
N SER A 4 15.80 -4.04 -4.72
CA SER A 4 16.92 -3.08 -4.83
C SER A 4 16.50 -1.63 -4.64
N GLY A 5 15.19 -1.34 -4.73
CA GLY A 5 14.64 -0.02 -4.51
C GLY A 5 14.60 0.38 -3.03
N LYS A 6 14.31 1.65 -2.78
CA LYS A 6 14.18 2.18 -1.41
C LYS A 6 12.84 1.77 -0.81
N ILE A 7 12.85 1.40 0.46
CA ILE A 7 11.65 1.07 1.24
C ILE A 7 11.50 2.09 2.36
N PHE A 8 10.31 2.65 2.50
CA PHE A 8 9.99 3.67 3.50
C PHE A 8 8.83 3.20 4.39
N PRO A 9 9.12 2.58 5.55
CA PRO A 9 8.07 2.21 6.50
C PRO A 9 7.40 3.48 7.06
N VAL A 10 6.07 3.51 7.06
CA VAL A 10 5.29 4.60 7.64
C VAL A 10 4.57 4.10 8.88
N ASN A 11 4.96 4.60 10.05
CA ASN A 11 4.39 4.23 11.34
C ASN A 11 4.53 5.40 12.32
N PRO A 12 3.44 5.87 12.96
CA PRO A 12 3.47 7.03 13.86
C PRO A 12 4.21 6.79 15.17
N ASN A 13 4.39 5.53 15.58
CA ASN A 13 4.89 5.18 16.91
C ASN A 13 6.31 4.57 16.88
N ALA A 14 6.65 3.85 15.81
CA ALA A 14 7.99 3.29 15.64
C ALA A 14 8.95 4.35 15.11
N ARG A 15 10.22 4.31 15.53
CA ARG A 15 11.33 5.08 14.93
C ARG A 15 12.12 4.30 13.88
N GLU A 16 12.05 2.98 13.96
CA GLU A 16 12.73 2.04 13.05
C GLU A 16 11.93 0.74 12.98
N ILE A 17 11.89 0.13 11.79
CA ILE A 17 11.33 -1.22 11.56
C ILE A 17 12.37 -1.99 10.75
N LEU A 18 12.82 -3.14 11.27
CA LEU A 18 13.80 -4.03 10.61
C LEU A 18 15.10 -3.30 10.18
N GLY A 19 15.62 -2.39 11.00
CA GLY A 19 16.82 -1.62 10.64
C GLY A 19 16.57 -0.45 9.69
N VAL A 20 15.32 -0.19 9.28
CA VAL A 20 14.95 0.87 8.34
C VAL A 20 14.22 1.99 9.09
N LYS A 21 14.71 3.23 8.93
CA LYS A 21 14.09 4.44 9.48
C LYS A 21 12.63 4.53 9.06
N THR A 22 11.76 4.78 10.03
CA THR A 22 10.32 5.00 9.79
C THR A 22 9.99 6.49 9.71
N TYR A 23 8.82 6.77 9.14
CA TYR A 23 8.23 8.11 9.07
C TYR A 23 6.84 8.09 9.71
N PRO A 24 6.45 9.12 10.48
CA PRO A 24 5.13 9.14 11.11
C PRO A 24 3.98 9.16 10.11
N THR A 25 4.15 9.89 9.01
CA THR A 25 3.21 9.98 7.90
C THR A 25 3.92 9.84 6.56
N ILE A 26 3.16 9.52 5.51
CA ILE A 26 3.70 9.46 4.15
C ILE A 26 4.21 10.82 3.65
N ARG A 27 3.66 11.92 4.19
CA ARG A 27 4.04 13.30 3.87
C ARG A 27 5.45 13.64 4.35
N ASP A 28 5.92 12.97 5.40
CA ASP A 28 7.24 13.20 5.98
C ASP A 28 8.36 12.50 5.21
N VAL A 29 8.02 11.57 4.32
CA VAL A 29 9.01 10.87 3.49
C VAL A 29 9.54 11.87 2.45
N PRO A 30 10.85 12.13 2.36
CA PRO A 30 11.39 13.18 1.48
C PRO A 30 11.43 12.78 0.00
N ASP A 31 11.48 11.48 -0.30
CA ASP A 31 11.64 10.98 -1.68
C ASP A 31 10.31 10.87 -2.41
N LYS A 32 10.35 10.92 -3.75
CA LYS A 32 9.22 10.54 -4.60
C LYS A 32 8.89 9.05 -4.40
N ILE A 33 7.61 8.70 -4.38
CA ILE A 33 7.14 7.34 -4.12
C ILE A 33 6.37 6.82 -5.33
N ASP A 34 6.82 5.69 -5.86
CA ASP A 34 6.21 5.06 -7.04
C ASP A 34 5.02 4.17 -6.67
N LEU A 35 5.08 3.53 -5.49
CA LEU A 35 4.07 2.59 -5.00
C LEU A 35 3.84 2.75 -3.49
N ALA A 36 2.57 2.89 -3.09
CA ALA A 36 2.17 2.79 -1.69
C ALA A 36 1.48 1.45 -1.41
N VAL A 37 1.84 0.81 -0.30
CA VAL A 37 1.18 -0.42 0.20
C VAL A 37 0.51 -0.11 1.53
N LEU A 38 -0.82 -0.15 1.55
CA LEU A 38 -1.62 0.16 2.74
C LEU A 38 -1.98 -1.14 3.47
N LEU A 39 -1.37 -1.32 4.64
CA LEU A 39 -1.64 -2.40 5.60
C LEU A 39 -2.18 -1.81 6.92
N THR A 40 -3.23 -1.01 6.84
CA THR A 40 -3.85 -0.31 7.99
C THR A 40 -5.29 -0.78 8.22
N PRO A 41 -5.84 -0.64 9.44
CA PRO A 41 -7.27 -0.89 9.67
C PRO A 41 -8.16 -0.16 8.65
N ARG A 42 -9.26 -0.80 8.20
CA ARG A 42 -10.15 -0.26 7.16
C ARG A 42 -10.59 1.18 7.45
N SER A 43 -10.90 1.47 8.72
CA SER A 43 -11.45 2.76 9.16
C SER A 43 -10.52 3.95 8.90
N ILE A 44 -9.21 3.73 8.85
CA ILE A 44 -8.24 4.81 8.61
C ILE A 44 -7.69 4.81 7.18
N THR A 45 -8.07 3.82 6.36
CA THR A 45 -7.59 3.73 4.96
C THR A 45 -7.89 4.98 4.13
N PRO A 46 -9.07 5.64 4.21
CA PRO A 46 -9.30 6.88 3.48
C PRO A 46 -8.29 7.98 3.81
N VAL A 47 -7.98 8.17 5.11
CA VAL A 47 -7.00 9.17 5.57
C VAL A 47 -5.59 8.82 5.06
N LYS A 48 -5.24 7.54 5.01
CA LYS A 48 -3.94 7.11 4.46
C LYS A 48 -3.86 7.29 2.94
N LEU A 49 -4.96 6.99 2.24
CA LEU A 49 -5.07 7.21 0.81
C LEU A 49 -4.94 8.69 0.47
N GLU A 50 -5.63 9.57 1.18
CA GLU A 50 -5.54 11.02 1.00
C GLU A 50 -4.08 11.51 1.06
N GLY A 51 -3.33 11.11 2.09
CA GLY A 51 -1.92 11.47 2.19
C GLY A 51 -1.06 10.92 1.04
N CYS A 52 -1.41 9.76 0.46
CA CYS A 52 -0.74 9.24 -0.72
C CYS A 52 -1.05 10.10 -1.95
N LEU A 53 -2.31 10.52 -2.13
CA LEU A 53 -2.75 11.34 -3.26
C LEU A 53 -2.15 12.75 -3.22
N GLU A 54 -2.07 13.37 -2.04
CA GLU A 54 -1.40 14.67 -1.85
C GLU A 54 0.09 14.61 -2.22
N LYS A 55 0.73 13.45 -2.02
CA LYS A 55 2.11 13.20 -2.42
C LYS A 55 2.25 12.68 -3.87
N ASP A 56 1.19 12.80 -4.66
CA ASP A 56 1.13 12.42 -6.06
C ASP A 56 1.41 10.93 -6.34
N ILE A 57 1.20 10.05 -5.36
CA ILE A 57 1.40 8.60 -5.53
C ILE A 57 0.25 8.02 -6.37
N LYS A 58 0.59 7.41 -7.51
CA LYS A 58 -0.40 6.92 -8.48
C LYS A 58 -0.64 5.41 -8.45
N ALA A 59 0.26 4.62 -7.86
CA ALA A 59 0.05 3.18 -7.69
C ALA A 59 -0.15 2.85 -6.21
N ILE A 60 -1.26 2.20 -5.90
CA ILE A 60 -1.65 1.88 -4.53
C ILE A 60 -2.09 0.42 -4.44
N VAL A 61 -1.57 -0.29 -3.45
CA VAL A 61 -2.02 -1.64 -3.08
C VAL A 61 -2.68 -1.54 -1.73
N ILE A 62 -3.96 -1.91 -1.62
CA ILE A 62 -4.66 -2.01 -0.35
C ILE A 62 -4.80 -3.49 -0.01
N VAL A 63 -4.06 -3.92 0.99
CA VAL A 63 -4.05 -5.32 1.44
C VAL A 63 -5.25 -5.58 2.37
N SER A 64 -5.59 -4.60 3.20
CA SER A 64 -6.59 -4.73 4.26
C SER A 64 -7.95 -5.22 3.76
N GLN A 65 -8.53 -6.15 4.52
CA GLN A 65 -9.90 -6.66 4.35
C GLN A 65 -10.94 -5.77 5.04
N GLY A 66 -12.22 -6.13 4.91
CA GLY A 66 -13.31 -5.47 5.62
C GLY A 66 -14.00 -4.37 4.82
N PHE A 67 -13.93 -4.40 3.50
CA PHE A 67 -14.60 -3.46 2.62
C PHE A 67 -15.93 -4.07 2.15
N ALA A 68 -16.22 -4.09 0.85
CA ALA A 68 -17.45 -4.69 0.33
C ALA A 68 -17.57 -6.20 0.62
N ASP A 69 -16.46 -6.83 1.04
CA ASP A 69 -16.37 -8.21 1.47
C ASP A 69 -16.87 -8.47 2.90
N ALA A 70 -17.19 -7.44 3.69
CA ALA A 70 -17.60 -7.60 5.09
C ALA A 70 -19.05 -7.15 5.38
N ASP A 71 -19.38 -5.88 5.12
CA ASP A 71 -20.66 -5.28 5.52
C ASP A 71 -21.01 -4.03 4.67
N GLU A 72 -22.20 -3.45 4.89
CA GLU A 72 -22.66 -2.25 4.17
C GLU A 72 -21.80 -1.01 4.44
N GLU A 73 -21.25 -0.86 5.65
CA GLU A 73 -20.31 0.21 5.99
C GLU A 73 -19.02 0.06 5.18
N GLY A 74 -18.48 -1.16 5.10
CA GLY A 74 -17.30 -1.52 4.33
C GLY A 74 -17.52 -1.33 2.82
N LYS A 75 -18.72 -1.60 2.32
CA LYS A 75 -19.10 -1.30 0.93
C LYS A 75 -19.07 0.20 0.66
N ALA A 76 -19.68 1.02 1.52
CA ALA A 76 -19.63 2.48 1.40
C ALA A 76 -18.18 3.01 1.49
N LEU A 77 -17.38 2.43 2.38
CA LEU A 77 -15.95 2.74 2.51
C LEU A 77 -15.17 2.39 1.23
N GLN A 78 -15.48 1.27 0.58
CA GLN A 78 -14.89 0.88 -0.70
C GLN A 78 -15.22 1.88 -1.80
N GLU A 79 -16.47 2.30 -1.89
CA GLU A 79 -16.92 3.31 -2.85
C GLU A 79 -16.22 4.65 -2.61
N GLN A 80 -16.05 5.05 -1.35
CA GLN A 80 -15.31 6.25 -0.96
C GLN A 80 -13.85 6.19 -1.47
N VAL A 81 -13.10 5.13 -1.13
CA VAL A 81 -11.68 5.04 -1.54
C VAL A 81 -11.54 4.94 -3.06
N LEU A 82 -12.46 4.27 -3.74
CA LEU A 82 -12.48 4.20 -5.20
C LEU A 82 -12.70 5.58 -5.83
N LYS A 83 -13.63 6.37 -5.28
CA LYS A 83 -13.89 7.75 -5.73
C LYS A 83 -12.67 8.63 -5.52
N MET A 84 -12.03 8.56 -4.34
CA MET A 84 -10.81 9.29 -4.02
C MET A 84 -9.67 8.93 -4.98
N ALA A 85 -9.41 7.64 -5.19
CA ALA A 85 -8.36 7.18 -6.10
C ALA A 85 -8.59 7.68 -7.53
N ARG A 86 -9.82 7.57 -8.05
CA ARG A 86 -10.17 8.09 -9.39
C ARG A 86 -9.97 9.60 -9.50
N ALA A 87 -10.43 10.37 -8.51
CA ALA A 87 -10.27 11.83 -8.50
C ALA A 87 -8.80 12.25 -8.45
N GLY A 88 -7.96 11.52 -7.70
CA GLY A 88 -6.52 11.74 -7.63
C GLY A 88 -5.71 11.16 -8.79
N GLY A 89 -6.36 10.50 -9.76
CA GLY A 89 -5.69 9.85 -10.89
C GLY A 89 -4.87 8.60 -10.52
N ALA A 90 -5.12 8.02 -9.35
CA ALA A 90 -4.44 6.81 -8.89
C ALA A 90 -5.13 5.53 -9.36
N ARG A 91 -4.34 4.47 -9.50
CA ARG A 91 -4.78 3.09 -9.75
C ARG A 91 -4.54 2.26 -8.51
N MET A 92 -5.45 1.32 -8.27
CA MET A 92 -5.47 0.54 -7.04
C MET A 92 -5.59 -0.96 -7.32
N ILE A 93 -4.86 -1.76 -6.56
CA ILE A 93 -5.07 -3.20 -6.40
C ILE A 93 -5.67 -3.44 -5.01
N GLY A 94 -6.69 -4.30 -4.94
CA GLY A 94 -7.50 -4.50 -3.75
C GLY A 94 -8.73 -3.56 -3.70
N PRO A 95 -9.32 -3.31 -2.50
CA PRO A 95 -8.90 -3.84 -1.19
C PRO A 95 -9.09 -5.35 -1.05
N ASN A 96 -8.73 -5.91 0.11
CA ASN A 96 -8.72 -7.35 0.38
C ASN A 96 -7.91 -8.14 -0.68
N SER A 97 -6.62 -7.87 -0.74
CA SER A 97 -5.69 -8.53 -1.67
C SER A 97 -4.52 -9.14 -0.91
N PHE A 98 -3.94 -10.21 -1.44
CA PHE A 98 -2.65 -10.72 -0.96
C PHE A 98 -1.49 -9.79 -1.28
N GLY A 99 -1.66 -8.77 -2.13
CA GLY A 99 -0.60 -7.89 -2.61
C GLY A 99 -0.15 -8.26 -4.02
N VAL A 100 1.09 -7.92 -4.35
CA VAL A 100 1.72 -8.20 -5.65
C VAL A 100 3.14 -8.72 -5.47
N ALA A 101 3.57 -9.55 -6.41
CA ALA A 101 4.94 -10.04 -6.48
C ALA A 101 5.46 -9.93 -7.92
N ASN A 102 6.75 -9.61 -8.04
CA ASN A 102 7.49 -9.63 -9.30
C ASN A 102 8.88 -10.21 -9.00
N ALA A 103 9.12 -11.44 -9.46
CA ALA A 103 10.38 -12.15 -9.23
C ALA A 103 11.58 -11.45 -9.89
N PHE A 104 11.41 -10.95 -11.13
CA PHE A 104 12.47 -10.27 -11.88
C PHE A 104 12.94 -8.97 -11.20
N GLU A 105 12.04 -8.28 -10.50
CA GLU A 105 12.37 -7.07 -9.73
C GLU A 105 12.61 -7.35 -8.25
N LYS A 106 12.49 -8.61 -7.82
CA LYS A 106 12.58 -9.04 -6.41
C LYS A 106 11.61 -8.27 -5.50
N LEU A 107 10.51 -7.77 -6.05
CA LEU A 107 9.47 -7.02 -5.35
C LEU A 107 8.42 -7.99 -4.82
N ASN A 108 8.13 -7.94 -3.52
CA ASN A 108 7.00 -8.63 -2.92
C ASN A 108 6.34 -7.72 -1.88
N THR A 109 5.04 -7.48 -2.02
CA THR A 109 4.23 -6.69 -1.08
C THR A 109 3.28 -7.54 -0.23
N ALA A 110 3.28 -8.85 -0.43
CA ALA A 110 2.43 -9.75 0.31
C ALA A 110 2.94 -10.04 1.72
N PHE A 111 2.00 -10.40 2.59
CA PHE A 111 2.27 -10.80 3.97
C PHE A 111 2.51 -12.30 4.13
N VAL A 112 2.30 -13.10 3.08
CA VAL A 112 2.55 -14.54 3.11
C VAL A 112 3.87 -14.86 2.39
N PRO A 113 4.64 -15.87 2.85
CA PRO A 113 5.87 -16.28 2.19
C PRO A 113 5.58 -16.99 0.87
N PHE A 114 6.41 -16.74 -0.14
CA PHE A 114 6.40 -17.49 -1.40
C PHE A 114 7.83 -17.71 -1.88
N GLU A 115 8.03 -18.74 -2.70
CA GLU A 115 9.23 -18.85 -3.50
C GLU A 115 9.09 -17.93 -4.72
N MET A 116 10.05 -17.02 -4.88
CA MET A 116 10.12 -16.17 -6.06
C MET A 116 11.21 -16.70 -6.99
N GLU A 117 10.77 -17.35 -8.06
CA GLU A 117 11.64 -17.86 -9.12
C GLU A 117 11.48 -17.01 -10.38
N GLU A 118 12.60 -16.64 -11.00
CA GLU A 118 12.63 -15.99 -12.30
C GLU A 118 12.38 -17.05 -13.37
N ILE A 119 11.09 -17.29 -13.67
CA ILE A 119 10.68 -18.21 -14.74
C ILE A 119 10.40 -17.36 -15.99
N PRO A 120 11.33 -17.31 -16.96
CA PRO A 120 11.02 -16.70 -18.26
C PRO A 120 9.89 -17.48 -18.93
N VAL A 121 8.89 -16.75 -19.44
CA VAL A 121 7.80 -17.29 -20.28
C VAL A 121 8.34 -17.66 -21.65
#